data_AF-A0A9Q0ZFR1-F1
#
_entry.id   AF-A0A9Q0ZFR1-F1
#
_cell.length_a   1.000
_cell.length_b   1.000
_cell.length_c   1.000
_cell.angle_alpha   90.00
_cell.angle_beta   90.00
_cell.angle_gamma   90.00
#
_symmetry.space_group_name_H-M   'P 1'
#
loop_
_entity.id
_entity.type
_entity.pdbx_description
1 polymer ?
#
loop_
_entity_poly.entity_id
_entity_poly.type
_entity_poly.pdbx_seq_one_letter_code
_entity_poly.pdbx_strand_id
1 'polypeptide(L)'
;MGENAGKGNEMIMMFDEEDFGVSKQQIDPRRSRFPHCIVWTPLPVISWLIPFIGHVGICREDGVILDFAGPNFVCVDNFAFGAVSRYIQINKDKLIIVVGNFGRTVPYLSFQHSSMGINTRRMNLGTDALAWDDALLKGTQEFQHHSYSLFTCNCHSFVANNLNRLGFHSGGWNVVNLATLIFLKGQWVSTGAMVRSYLPFVVVCGFGLIFGGMTFLTFLAFFTSLLVGWFLLGTYCFKDLIQL
;
A
#
# COMPACT_ATOMS: atom_id res chain seq x y z
N MET A 1 2.38 13.87 72.76
CA MET A 1 2.35 12.46 72.30
C MET A 1 1.18 12.34 71.34
N GLY A 2 1.46 12.12 70.06
CA GLY A 2 0.45 11.89 69.01
C GLY A 2 0.36 12.99 67.95
N GLU A 3 1.18 12.88 66.91
CA GLU A 3 0.92 13.44 65.57
C GLU A 3 -0.42 12.92 65.01
N ASN A 4 -1.15 13.74 64.25
CA ASN A 4 -1.53 13.27 62.92
C ASN A 4 -1.89 14.41 61.95
N ALA A 5 -1.41 14.21 60.74
CA ALA A 5 -1.35 15.17 59.65
C ALA A 5 -2.65 15.27 58.84
N GLY A 6 -2.83 16.46 58.25
CA GLY A 6 -3.34 16.71 56.89
C GLY A 6 -4.45 15.84 56.32
N LYS A 7 -5.60 16.45 56.06
CA LYS A 7 -6.43 16.12 54.90
C LYS A 7 -6.80 17.40 54.16
N GLY A 8 -6.06 17.64 53.08
CA GLY A 8 -6.42 18.64 52.08
C GLY A 8 -7.67 18.20 51.33
N ASN A 9 -8.51 19.19 51.00
CA ASN A 9 -9.69 19.00 50.17
C ASN A 9 -9.27 18.63 48.74
N GLU A 10 -9.43 17.38 48.35
CA GLU A 10 -9.35 16.99 46.94
C GLU A 10 -10.66 17.38 46.25
N MET A 11 -10.56 18.44 45.45
CA MET A 11 -11.55 18.78 44.44
C MET A 11 -11.44 17.75 43.31
N ILE A 12 -12.32 16.76 43.31
CA ILE A 12 -12.47 15.79 42.22
C ILE A 12 -13.04 16.56 41.02
N MET A 13 -12.16 17.08 40.17
CA MET A 13 -12.50 17.53 38.83
C MET A 13 -12.73 16.26 37.99
N MET A 14 -13.99 15.91 37.77
CA MET A 14 -14.38 14.97 36.72
C MET A 14 -13.98 15.61 35.38
N PHE A 15 -12.81 15.23 34.87
CA PHE A 15 -12.53 15.33 33.45
C PHE A 15 -13.32 14.20 32.80
N ASP A 16 -14.32 14.58 32.01
CA ASP A 16 -15.00 13.68 31.09
C ASP A 16 -13.93 12.90 30.31
N GLU A 17 -13.96 11.59 30.44
CA GLU A 17 -13.26 10.66 29.54
C GLU A 17 -13.89 10.81 28.15
N GLU A 18 -13.55 11.89 27.44
CA GLU A 18 -13.57 11.87 26.00
C GLU A 18 -12.54 10.82 25.57
N ASP A 19 -13.05 9.63 25.23
CA ASP A 19 -12.38 8.59 24.48
C ASP A 19 -11.77 9.20 23.21
N PHE A 20 -10.59 9.78 23.35
CA PHE A 20 -9.70 10.15 22.25
C PHE A 20 -9.13 8.86 21.68
N GLY A 21 -10.03 8.08 21.08
CA GLY A 21 -9.70 7.01 20.18
C GLY A 21 -8.72 7.58 19.16
N VAL A 22 -7.56 6.94 19.07
CA VAL A 22 -6.59 7.16 18.00
C VAL A 22 -7.40 7.25 16.71
N SER A 23 -7.47 8.44 16.11
CA SER A 23 -8.24 8.61 14.88
C SER A 23 -7.60 7.70 13.85
N LYS A 24 -8.22 6.54 13.58
CA LYS A 24 -7.99 5.81 12.34
C LYS A 24 -8.26 6.86 11.27
N GLN A 25 -7.21 7.37 10.63
CA GLN A 25 -7.39 8.31 9.55
C GLN A 25 -8.33 7.63 8.55
N GLN A 26 -9.52 8.20 8.46
CA GLN A 26 -10.64 7.53 7.84
C GLN A 26 -10.41 7.55 6.33
N ILE A 27 -10.55 6.38 5.71
CA ILE A 27 -10.50 6.29 4.25
C ILE A 27 -11.70 7.05 3.70
N ASP A 28 -11.45 8.00 2.81
CA ASP A 28 -12.47 8.77 2.11
C ASP A 28 -12.32 8.56 0.60
N PRO A 29 -13.02 7.56 0.03
CA PRO A 29 -12.96 7.30 -1.40
C PRO A 29 -13.57 8.42 -2.25
N ARG A 30 -14.42 9.29 -1.69
CA ARG A 30 -15.03 10.40 -2.43
C ARG A 30 -14.01 11.49 -2.73
N ARG A 31 -13.07 11.68 -1.81
CA ARG A 31 -11.94 12.61 -1.96
C ARG A 31 -10.66 11.94 -2.47
N SER A 32 -10.74 10.66 -2.86
CA SER A 32 -9.58 9.85 -3.24
C SER A 32 -8.46 9.89 -2.19
N ARG A 33 -8.84 9.80 -0.90
CA ARG A 33 -7.90 9.77 0.22
C ARG A 33 -7.88 8.39 0.86
N PHE A 34 -6.71 7.74 0.78
CA PHE A 34 -6.49 6.39 1.28
C PHE A 34 -5.27 6.34 2.21
N PRO A 35 -5.33 6.91 3.43
CA PRO A 35 -4.20 6.99 4.34
C PRO A 35 -3.53 5.63 4.58
N HIS A 36 -2.21 5.57 4.37
CA HIS A 36 -1.40 4.35 4.56
C HIS A 36 -1.90 3.13 3.78
N CYS A 37 -2.39 3.33 2.56
CA CYS A 37 -2.93 2.24 1.74
C CYS A 37 -2.06 1.90 0.53
N ILE A 38 -2.13 0.64 0.12
CA ILE A 38 -1.84 0.22 -1.26
C ILE A 38 -3.16 0.29 -2.02
N VAL A 39 -3.17 0.92 -3.18
CA VAL A 39 -4.36 1.08 -4.03
C VAL A 39 -4.18 0.39 -5.37
N TRP A 40 -5.28 0.00 -6.00
CA TRP A 40 -5.28 -0.68 -7.29
C TRP A 40 -6.46 -0.26 -8.17
N THR A 41 -6.21 -0.14 -9.47
CA THR A 41 -7.21 0.11 -10.52
C THR A 41 -6.96 -0.79 -11.72
N PRO A 42 -7.99 -1.26 -12.45
CA PRO A 42 -7.78 -2.00 -13.69
C PRO A 42 -7.08 -1.14 -14.75
N LEU A 43 -6.11 -1.72 -15.45
CA LEU A 43 -5.48 -1.12 -16.62
C LEU A 43 -6.41 -1.23 -17.85
N PRO A 44 -6.68 -0.12 -18.56
CA PRO A 44 -7.45 -0.15 -19.80
C PRO A 44 -6.90 -1.17 -20.79
N VAL A 45 -7.80 -1.85 -21.51
CA VAL A 45 -7.50 -2.90 -22.50
C VAL A 45 -6.91 -4.18 -21.89
N ILE A 46 -5.83 -4.09 -21.10
CA ILE A 46 -5.16 -5.25 -20.49
C ILE A 46 -6.11 -5.95 -19.52
N SER A 47 -6.75 -5.22 -18.61
CA SER A 47 -7.69 -5.82 -17.65
C SER A 47 -8.99 -6.30 -18.29
N TRP A 48 -9.27 -5.91 -19.53
CA TRP A 48 -10.41 -6.45 -20.27
C TRP A 48 -10.14 -7.87 -20.77
N LEU A 49 -8.88 -8.26 -20.87
CA LEU A 49 -8.47 -9.63 -21.18
C LEU A 49 -8.10 -10.40 -19.91
N ILE A 50 -7.42 -9.75 -18.95
CA ILE A 50 -6.92 -10.39 -17.74
C ILE A 50 -7.30 -9.54 -16.52
N PRO A 51 -8.46 -9.80 -15.88
CA PRO A 51 -9.11 -8.83 -15.00
C PRO A 51 -8.45 -8.66 -13.63
N PHE A 52 -7.46 -9.47 -13.30
CA PHE A 52 -6.66 -9.34 -12.08
C PHE A 52 -5.38 -8.51 -12.28
N ILE A 53 -4.99 -8.24 -13.52
CA ILE A 53 -3.89 -7.32 -13.82
C ILE A 53 -4.42 -5.90 -13.72
N GLY A 54 -3.64 -5.01 -13.13
CA GLY A 54 -3.98 -3.59 -13.06
C GLY A 54 -2.80 -2.75 -12.65
N HIS A 55 -3.07 -1.50 -12.32
CA HIS A 55 -2.11 -0.52 -11.87
C HIS A 55 -2.18 -0.39 -10.35
N VAL A 56 -1.02 -0.20 -9.71
CA VAL A 56 -0.92 -0.08 -8.25
C VAL A 56 -0.27 1.23 -7.85
N GLY A 57 -0.66 1.74 -6.69
CA GLY A 57 -0.05 2.90 -6.05
C GLY A 57 0.09 2.67 -4.54
N ILE A 58 0.91 3.51 -3.91
CA ILE A 58 1.07 3.56 -2.46
C ILE A 58 0.70 4.96 -1.95
N CYS A 59 0.08 5.05 -0.79
CA CYS A 59 -0.45 6.29 -0.27
C CYS A 59 0.35 6.81 0.93
N ARG A 60 0.47 8.13 1.00
CA ARG A 60 1.03 8.88 2.13
C ARG A 60 0.15 8.81 3.37
N GLU A 61 0.62 9.43 4.46
CA GLU A 61 -0.15 9.60 5.68
C GLU A 61 -1.45 10.39 5.45
N ASP A 62 -1.41 11.43 4.61
CA ASP A 62 -2.58 12.27 4.31
C ASP A 62 -3.57 11.59 3.36
N GLY A 63 -3.22 10.41 2.84
CA GLY A 63 -4.00 9.63 1.90
C GLY A 63 -3.81 10.02 0.44
N VAL A 64 -2.88 10.93 0.12
CA VAL A 64 -2.47 11.22 -1.27
C VAL A 64 -1.82 9.99 -1.88
N ILE A 65 -2.24 9.66 -3.10
CA ILE A 65 -1.77 8.50 -3.86
C ILE A 65 -0.49 8.88 -4.60
N LEU A 66 0.50 8.00 -4.51
CA LEU A 66 1.73 8.03 -5.30
C LEU A 66 1.77 6.79 -6.20
N ASP A 67 1.96 7.01 -7.49
CA ASP A 67 2.03 5.92 -8.46
C ASP A 67 3.01 6.21 -9.59
N PHE A 68 3.76 5.18 -9.98
CA PHE A 68 4.71 5.27 -11.09
C PHE A 68 4.00 4.89 -12.39
N ALA A 69 3.64 5.89 -13.19
CA ALA A 69 2.75 5.74 -14.34
C ALA A 69 3.43 6.00 -15.70
N GLY A 70 4.70 6.43 -15.71
CA GLY A 70 5.45 6.69 -16.94
C GLY A 70 6.94 6.92 -16.68
N PRO A 71 7.78 6.95 -17.73
CA PRO A 71 9.23 7.06 -17.57
C PRO A 71 9.58 8.39 -16.90
N ASN A 72 10.36 8.32 -15.82
CA ASN A 72 10.73 9.47 -14.99
C ASN A 72 9.53 10.24 -14.39
N PHE A 73 8.33 9.64 -14.34
CA PHE A 73 7.11 10.30 -13.89
C PHE A 73 6.38 9.49 -12.82
N VAL A 74 6.51 9.96 -11.58
CA VAL A 74 5.66 9.53 -10.46
C VAL A 74 4.53 10.55 -10.35
N CYS A 75 3.31 10.08 -10.54
CA CYS A 75 2.12 10.90 -10.38
C CYS A 75 1.82 11.08 -8.88
N VAL A 76 1.39 12.28 -8.53
CA VAL A 76 0.97 12.67 -7.18
C VAL A 76 -0.47 13.13 -7.26
N ASP A 77 -1.32 12.56 -6.42
CA ASP A 77 -2.72 12.96 -6.22
C ASP A 77 -3.70 12.65 -7.38
N ASN A 78 -3.19 12.33 -8.57
CA ASN A 78 -4.01 11.89 -9.72
C ASN A 78 -3.69 10.44 -10.09
N PHE A 79 -4.31 9.48 -9.41
CA PHE A 79 -4.04 8.06 -9.67
C PHE A 79 -4.26 7.71 -11.15
N ALA A 80 -3.20 7.23 -11.79
CA ALA A 80 -3.26 6.96 -13.22
C ALA A 80 -4.27 5.86 -13.55
N PHE A 81 -4.81 5.92 -14.77
CA PHE A 81 -5.75 4.94 -15.33
C PHE A 81 -7.14 4.87 -14.67
N GLY A 82 -7.42 5.74 -13.69
CA GLY A 82 -8.78 6.00 -13.19
C GLY A 82 -8.91 5.92 -11.67
N ALA A 83 -10.15 5.95 -11.19
CA ALA A 83 -10.44 5.90 -9.76
C ALA A 83 -10.03 4.56 -9.12
N VAL A 84 -9.59 4.59 -7.87
CA VAL A 84 -9.25 3.41 -7.08
C VAL A 84 -10.41 2.41 -7.06
N SER A 85 -10.14 1.17 -7.45
CA SER A 85 -11.10 0.07 -7.40
C SER A 85 -10.94 -0.77 -6.14
N ARG A 86 -9.69 -1.04 -5.75
CA ARG A 86 -9.35 -1.83 -4.57
C ARG A 86 -8.29 -1.14 -3.73
N TYR A 87 -8.30 -1.38 -2.43
CA TYR A 87 -7.26 -0.89 -1.53
C TYR A 87 -6.96 -1.91 -0.43
N ILE A 88 -5.76 -1.79 0.16
CA ILE A 88 -5.35 -2.48 1.38
C ILE A 88 -4.74 -1.45 2.30
N GLN A 89 -5.33 -1.25 3.48
CA GLN A 89 -4.75 -0.39 4.50
C GLN A 89 -3.64 -1.14 5.25
N ILE A 90 -2.46 -0.52 5.31
CA ILE A 90 -1.30 -1.03 6.03
C ILE A 90 -1.46 -0.62 7.50
N ASN A 91 -1.77 -1.58 8.35
CA ASN A 91 -1.87 -1.33 9.78
C ASN A 91 -0.45 -1.19 10.40
N LYS A 92 -0.13 0.00 10.92
CA LYS A 92 1.13 0.31 11.61
C LYS A 92 1.34 -0.48 12.90
N ASP A 93 0.27 -0.97 13.53
CA ASP A 93 0.35 -1.71 14.79
C ASP A 93 1.21 -2.99 14.69
N LYS A 94 1.32 -3.57 13.49
CA LYS A 94 2.16 -4.76 13.24
C LYS A 94 3.64 -4.43 13.02
N LEU A 95 3.97 -3.19 12.64
CA LEU A 95 5.34 -2.74 12.44
C LEU A 95 6.03 -2.48 13.80
N ILE A 96 5.27 -1.98 14.77
CA ILE A 96 5.72 -1.67 16.13
C ILE A 96 6.12 -2.93 16.91
N ILE A 97 5.46 -4.06 16.68
CA ILE A 97 5.72 -5.32 17.41
C ILE A 97 7.06 -5.97 16.99
N VAL A 98 7.48 -5.79 15.73
CA VAL A 98 8.74 -6.38 15.23
C VAL A 98 9.96 -5.58 15.69
N VAL A 99 9.86 -4.26 15.74
CA VAL A 99 10.94 -3.38 16.25
C VAL A 99 11.15 -3.57 17.76
N GLY A 100 10.10 -3.91 18.51
CA GLY A 100 10.20 -4.17 19.95
C GLY A 100 10.89 -5.49 20.34
N ASN A 101 10.88 -6.51 19.47
CA ASN A 101 11.40 -7.84 19.79
C ASN A 101 12.72 -8.20 19.09
N PHE A 102 13.13 -7.46 18.06
CA PHE A 102 14.40 -7.71 17.38
C PHE A 102 15.34 -6.53 17.65
N GLY A 103 16.27 -6.71 18.60
CA GLY A 103 17.37 -5.79 18.88
C GLY A 103 18.39 -5.71 17.74
N ARG A 104 17.95 -5.43 16.51
CA ARG A 104 18.79 -5.06 15.38
C ARG A 104 18.54 -3.61 15.03
N THR A 105 19.49 -2.81 15.46
CA THR A 105 19.72 -1.41 15.13
C THR A 105 19.55 -1.15 13.63
N VAL A 106 18.48 -0.45 13.27
CA VAL A 106 18.46 0.38 12.06
C VAL A 106 19.28 1.64 12.40
N PRO A 107 20.21 2.13 11.56
CA PRO A 107 21.20 3.12 12.00
C PRO A 107 20.66 4.54 12.24
N TYR A 108 19.33 4.76 12.21
CA TYR A 108 18.80 6.12 12.06
C TYR A 108 18.15 6.75 13.28
N LEU A 109 18.01 6.07 14.43
CA LEU A 109 17.52 6.76 15.64
C LEU A 109 18.16 6.20 16.91
N SER A 110 19.41 6.56 17.13
CA SER A 110 19.95 6.69 18.48
C SER A 110 19.86 8.17 18.88
N PHE A 111 18.78 8.53 19.57
CA PHE A 111 18.83 9.63 20.54
C PHE A 111 18.24 9.16 21.87
N GLN A 112 18.88 9.66 22.91
CA GLN A 112 19.07 9.03 24.21
C GLN A 112 17.94 9.37 25.19
N HIS A 113 17.28 8.32 25.68
CA HIS A 113 16.90 8.05 27.08
C HIS A 113 15.85 8.89 27.84
N SER A 114 15.22 8.15 28.79
CA SER A 114 14.56 8.57 30.03
C SER A 114 13.07 8.98 30.00
N SER A 115 12.25 8.00 30.41
CA SER A 115 11.23 8.12 31.46
C SER A 115 10.36 9.39 31.50
N MET A 116 9.26 9.39 30.75
CA MET A 116 7.99 9.93 31.25
C MET A 116 6.83 9.34 30.45
N GLY A 117 6.11 8.41 31.07
CA GLY A 117 4.90 7.84 30.52
C GLY A 117 3.80 8.91 30.46
N ILE A 118 3.19 9.04 29.28
CA ILE A 118 1.86 9.58 28.93
C ILE A 118 1.88 10.44 27.64
N ASN A 119 3.03 10.99 27.18
CA ASN A 119 3.12 11.69 25.87
C ASN A 119 3.77 10.88 24.73
N THR A 120 4.19 9.64 25.01
CA THR A 120 4.98 8.82 24.08
C THR A 120 4.18 8.40 22.85
N ARG A 121 2.86 8.15 22.97
CA ARG A 121 2.04 7.64 21.85
C ARG A 121 1.82 8.68 20.73
N ARG A 122 1.59 9.95 21.08
CA ARG A 122 1.34 11.02 20.09
C ARG A 122 2.64 11.44 19.39
N MET A 123 3.74 11.50 20.14
CA MET A 123 5.06 11.80 19.59
C MET A 123 5.56 10.66 18.68
N ASN A 124 5.35 9.40 19.08
CA ASN A 124 5.69 8.24 18.25
C ASN A 124 4.83 8.21 16.97
N LEU A 125 3.52 8.45 17.05
CA LEU A 125 2.66 8.46 15.85
C LEU A 125 3.11 9.54 14.85
N GLY A 126 3.42 10.75 15.31
CA GLY A 126 3.94 11.80 14.43
C GLY A 126 5.32 11.47 13.87
N THR A 127 6.20 10.85 14.67
CA THR A 127 7.54 10.44 14.23
C THR A 127 7.48 9.29 13.21
N ASP A 128 6.59 8.31 13.43
CA ASP A 128 6.35 7.16 12.55
C ASP A 128 5.67 7.58 11.24
N ALA A 129 4.84 8.62 11.28
CA ALA A 129 4.16 9.14 10.10
C ALA A 129 5.10 10.02 9.25
N LEU A 130 5.95 10.83 9.89
CA LEU A 130 7.09 11.48 9.22
C LEU A 130 8.07 10.47 8.61
N ALA A 131 8.35 9.36 9.30
CA ALA A 131 9.20 8.29 8.78
C ALA A 131 8.58 7.56 7.56
N TRP A 132 7.25 7.41 7.54
CA TRP A 132 6.53 6.83 6.42
C TRP A 132 6.65 7.71 5.17
N ASP A 133 6.31 8.98 5.29
CA ASP A 133 6.34 9.92 4.17
C ASP A 133 7.77 10.18 3.66
N ASP A 134 8.77 10.24 4.56
CA ASP A 134 10.18 10.35 4.17
C ASP A 134 10.67 9.13 3.37
N ALA A 135 10.26 7.92 3.78
CA ALA A 135 10.58 6.71 3.03
C ALA A 135 9.94 6.71 1.63
N LEU A 136 8.67 7.14 1.53
CA LEU A 136 7.98 7.29 0.24
C LEU A 136 8.61 8.36 -0.64
N LEU A 137 9.07 9.47 -0.06
CA LEU A 137 9.76 10.54 -0.78
C LEU A 137 11.07 10.02 -1.38
N LYS A 138 11.87 9.28 -0.61
CA LYS A 138 13.11 8.67 -1.08
C LYS A 138 12.86 7.65 -2.20
N GLY A 139 11.86 6.79 -2.06
CA GLY A 139 11.49 5.85 -3.12
C GLY A 139 10.99 6.55 -4.39
N THR A 140 10.29 7.68 -4.23
CA THR A 140 9.87 8.53 -5.36
C THR A 140 11.07 9.13 -6.09
N GLN A 141 12.04 9.70 -5.37
CA GLN A 141 13.25 10.28 -5.96
C GLN A 141 14.09 9.26 -6.72
N GLU A 142 14.20 8.04 -6.18
CA GLU A 142 14.89 6.94 -6.87
C GLU A 142 14.20 6.63 -8.21
N PHE A 143 12.90 6.35 -8.19
CA PHE A 143 12.13 5.96 -9.39
C PHE A 143 11.96 7.09 -10.41
N GLN A 144 12.18 8.35 -10.03
CA GLN A 144 12.25 9.48 -10.97
C GLN A 144 13.41 9.38 -11.96
N HIS A 145 14.45 8.60 -11.65
CA HIS A 145 15.59 8.37 -12.56
C HIS A 145 15.48 7.06 -13.34
N HIS A 146 14.43 6.26 -13.10
CA HIS A 146 14.21 5.00 -13.81
C HIS A 146 13.31 5.17 -15.04
N SER A 147 13.70 4.49 -16.12
CA SER A 147 12.85 4.37 -17.30
C SER A 147 11.73 3.37 -17.04
N TYR A 148 10.49 3.81 -17.18
CA TYR A 148 9.31 2.96 -17.03
C TYR A 148 9.27 1.90 -18.13
N SER A 149 9.11 0.66 -17.71
CA SER A 149 8.90 -0.48 -18.60
C SER A 149 7.86 -1.40 -17.95
N LEU A 150 6.77 -1.64 -18.68
CA LEU A 150 5.65 -2.45 -18.20
C LEU A 150 6.10 -3.84 -17.68
N PHE A 151 7.15 -4.41 -18.27
CA PHE A 151 7.63 -5.77 -17.99
C PHE A 151 8.81 -5.87 -17.03
N THR A 152 9.52 -4.77 -16.74
CA THR A 152 10.79 -4.82 -15.98
C THR A 152 10.93 -3.74 -14.91
N CYS A 153 10.32 -2.57 -15.09
CA CYS A 153 10.34 -1.49 -14.09
C CYS A 153 9.00 -0.76 -14.14
N ASN A 154 8.04 -1.26 -13.36
CA ASN A 154 6.64 -0.85 -13.44
C ASN A 154 6.12 -0.34 -12.07
N CYS A 155 4.83 -0.07 -12.00
CA CYS A 155 4.18 0.40 -10.78
C CYS A 155 4.29 -0.57 -9.60
N HIS A 156 4.32 -1.88 -9.84
CA HIS A 156 4.49 -2.87 -8.78
C HIS A 156 5.92 -2.88 -8.25
N SER A 157 6.93 -2.68 -9.12
CA SER A 157 8.32 -2.47 -8.70
C SER A 157 8.43 -1.28 -7.75
N PHE A 158 7.83 -0.15 -8.14
CA PHE A 158 7.81 1.07 -7.32
C PHE A 158 7.20 0.82 -5.94
N VAL A 159 6.01 0.21 -5.88
CA VAL A 159 5.34 -0.05 -4.59
C VAL A 159 6.13 -1.08 -3.78
N ALA A 160 6.66 -2.14 -4.40
CA ALA A 160 7.47 -3.15 -3.71
C ALA A 160 8.75 -2.55 -3.10
N ASN A 161 9.46 -1.68 -3.83
CA ASN A 161 10.62 -0.94 -3.31
C ASN A 161 10.27 -0.14 -2.05
N ASN A 162 9.19 0.65 -2.13
CA ASN A 162 8.74 1.45 -1.01
C ASN A 162 8.35 0.59 0.21
N LEU A 163 7.66 -0.53 0.00
CA LEU A 163 7.33 -1.47 1.08
C LEU A 163 8.58 -2.11 1.72
N ASN A 164 9.61 -2.41 0.92
CA ASN A 164 10.89 -2.91 1.40
C ASN A 164 11.62 -1.86 2.23
N ARG A 165 11.65 -0.59 1.78
CA ARG A 165 12.23 0.54 2.51
C ARG A 165 11.54 0.78 3.86
N LEU A 166 10.22 0.61 3.90
CA LEU A 166 9.40 0.73 5.10
C LEU A 166 9.55 -0.46 6.07
N GLY A 167 10.26 -1.53 5.68
CA GLY A 167 10.40 -2.74 6.51
C GLY A 167 9.07 -3.47 6.75
N PHE A 168 8.06 -3.25 5.89
CA PHE A 168 6.74 -3.82 6.08
C PHE A 168 6.81 -5.36 6.02
N HIS A 169 6.31 -6.06 7.04
CA HIS A 169 6.41 -7.53 7.17
C HIS A 169 7.85 -8.07 6.96
N SER A 170 8.86 -7.35 7.45
CA SER A 170 10.28 -7.72 7.35
C SER A 170 10.90 -7.62 5.94
N GLY A 171 10.21 -6.99 4.98
CA GLY A 171 10.68 -6.80 3.62
C GLY A 171 10.50 -8.03 2.72
N GLY A 172 11.24 -8.08 1.60
CA GLY A 172 11.14 -9.15 0.60
C GLY A 172 9.96 -9.00 -0.38
N TRP A 173 9.38 -7.80 -0.47
CA TRP A 173 8.35 -7.46 -1.44
C TRP A 173 8.91 -7.46 -2.86
N ASN A 174 8.14 -8.03 -3.78
CA ASN A 174 8.39 -8.07 -5.19
C ASN A 174 7.07 -7.91 -5.96
N VAL A 175 7.15 -7.83 -7.29
CA VAL A 175 5.98 -7.61 -8.14
C VAL A 175 4.91 -8.70 -7.96
N VAL A 176 5.33 -9.96 -7.81
CA VAL A 176 4.43 -11.13 -7.74
C VAL A 176 3.72 -11.21 -6.39
N ASN A 177 4.43 -11.12 -5.27
CA ASN A 177 3.81 -11.21 -3.95
C ASN A 177 2.93 -9.99 -3.65
N LEU A 178 3.28 -8.81 -4.18
CA LEU A 178 2.44 -7.63 -4.13
C LEU A 178 1.15 -7.80 -4.95
N ALA A 179 1.26 -8.28 -6.19
CA ALA A 179 0.10 -8.57 -7.04
C ALA A 179 -0.83 -9.62 -6.37
N THR A 180 -0.24 -10.64 -5.75
CA THR A 180 -0.98 -11.66 -5.01
C THR A 180 -1.68 -11.07 -3.78
N LEU A 181 -1.00 -10.19 -3.04
CA LEU A 181 -1.57 -9.52 -1.87
C LEU A 181 -2.80 -8.69 -2.23
N ILE A 182 -2.68 -7.82 -3.24
CA ILE A 182 -3.76 -6.92 -3.65
C ILE A 182 -4.94 -7.68 -4.27
N PHE A 183 -4.67 -8.77 -4.99
CA PHE A 183 -5.71 -9.61 -5.58
C PHE A 183 -6.49 -10.40 -4.53
N LEU A 184 -5.81 -11.00 -3.55
CA LEU A 184 -6.46 -11.86 -2.55
C LEU A 184 -7.01 -11.11 -1.34
N LYS A 185 -6.36 -10.03 -0.91
CA LYS A 185 -6.72 -9.26 0.30
C LYS A 185 -7.24 -7.85 0.03
N GLY A 186 -7.27 -7.42 -1.23
CA GLY A 186 -7.78 -6.10 -1.60
C GLY A 186 -9.26 -5.94 -1.31
N GLN A 187 -9.61 -4.89 -0.57
CA GLN A 187 -11.00 -4.51 -0.31
C GLN A 187 -11.51 -3.65 -1.46
N TRP A 188 -12.72 -3.93 -1.95
CA TRP A 188 -13.36 -3.09 -2.96
C TRP A 188 -13.81 -1.76 -2.35
N VAL A 189 -13.60 -0.67 -3.08
CA VAL A 189 -14.10 0.66 -2.69
C VAL A 189 -15.63 0.70 -2.64
N SER A 190 -16.28 0.03 -3.58
CA SER A 190 -17.73 -0.10 -3.65
C SER A 190 -18.14 -1.22 -4.61
N THR A 191 -19.39 -1.68 -4.53
CA THR A 191 -19.97 -2.60 -5.51
C THR A 191 -19.90 -2.03 -6.94
N GLY A 192 -20.09 -0.71 -7.09
CA GLY A 192 -19.95 -0.04 -8.38
C GLY A 192 -18.53 -0.10 -8.95
N ALA A 193 -17.50 0.01 -8.09
CA ALA A 193 -16.11 -0.17 -8.51
C ALA A 193 -15.82 -1.62 -8.95
N MET A 194 -16.38 -2.61 -8.25
CA MET A 194 -16.27 -4.02 -8.63
C MET A 194 -16.89 -4.28 -10.02
N VAL A 195 -18.11 -3.81 -10.25
CA VAL A 195 -18.79 -3.97 -11.54
C VAL A 195 -17.99 -3.29 -12.65
N ARG A 196 -17.55 -2.05 -12.44
CA ARG A 196 -16.75 -1.31 -13.44
C ARG A 196 -15.44 -2.02 -13.80
N SER A 197 -14.83 -2.72 -12.84
CA SER A 197 -13.60 -3.47 -13.07
C SER A 197 -13.79 -4.76 -13.87
N TYR A 198 -14.89 -5.49 -13.66
CA TYR A 198 -15.12 -6.78 -14.35
C TYR A 198 -15.99 -6.71 -15.58
N LEU A 199 -16.85 -5.69 -15.70
CA LEU A 199 -17.80 -5.58 -16.81
C LEU A 199 -17.12 -5.60 -18.19
N PRO A 200 -16.03 -4.85 -18.44
CA PRO A 200 -15.36 -4.91 -19.74
C PRO A 200 -14.86 -6.31 -20.09
N PHE A 201 -14.31 -7.04 -19.11
CA PHE A 201 -13.87 -8.42 -19.30
C PHE A 201 -15.03 -9.35 -19.66
N VAL A 202 -16.15 -9.25 -18.94
CA VAL A 202 -17.35 -10.06 -19.24
C VAL A 202 -17.86 -9.80 -20.66
N VAL A 203 -17.87 -8.53 -21.08
CA VAL A 203 -18.31 -8.14 -22.44
C VAL A 203 -17.35 -8.67 -23.50
N VAL A 204 -16.04 -8.46 -23.34
CA VAL A 204 -15.02 -8.93 -24.29
C VAL A 204 -14.99 -10.45 -24.37
N CYS A 205 -15.05 -11.15 -23.24
CA CYS A 205 -15.13 -12.62 -23.23
C CYS A 205 -16.44 -13.12 -23.84
N GLY A 206 -17.57 -12.44 -23.62
CA GLY A 206 -18.84 -12.78 -24.24
C GLY A 206 -18.77 -12.70 -25.77
N PHE A 207 -18.30 -11.58 -26.31
CA PHE A 207 -18.10 -11.44 -27.75
C PHE A 207 -17.05 -12.41 -28.30
N GLY A 208 -15.93 -12.58 -27.59
CA GLY A 208 -14.88 -13.53 -27.98
C GLY A 208 -15.37 -14.97 -28.03
N LEU A 209 -16.27 -15.36 -27.13
CA LEU A 209 -16.93 -16.67 -27.15
C LEU A 209 -17.94 -16.80 -28.30
N ILE A 210 -18.74 -15.76 -28.55
CA ILE A 210 -19.74 -15.77 -29.63
C ILE A 210 -19.07 -15.91 -31.01
N PHE A 211 -18.00 -15.15 -31.26
CA PHE A 211 -17.35 -15.11 -32.58
C PHE A 211 -16.18 -16.09 -32.72
N GLY A 212 -15.42 -16.33 -31.66
CA GLY A 212 -14.21 -17.16 -31.67
C GLY A 212 -14.34 -18.51 -30.96
N GLY A 213 -15.44 -18.75 -30.25
CA GLY A 213 -15.69 -20.01 -29.54
C GLY A 213 -14.55 -20.40 -28.60
N MET A 214 -14.23 -21.69 -28.56
CA MET A 214 -13.15 -22.22 -27.70
C MET A 214 -11.76 -21.75 -28.12
N THR A 215 -11.55 -21.43 -29.40
CA THR A 215 -10.24 -20.98 -29.88
C THR A 215 -9.81 -19.65 -29.24
N PHE A 216 -10.78 -18.74 -29.05
CA PHE A 216 -10.56 -17.49 -28.31
C PHE A 216 -10.11 -17.77 -26.86
N LEU A 217 -10.79 -18.68 -26.15
CA LEU A 217 -10.42 -19.03 -24.78
C LEU A 217 -9.03 -19.66 -24.70
N THR A 218 -8.70 -20.55 -25.64
CA THR A 218 -7.36 -21.17 -25.70
C THR A 218 -6.29 -20.12 -25.91
N PHE A 219 -6.49 -19.18 -26.85
CA PHE A 219 -5.56 -18.08 -27.08
C PHE A 219 -5.42 -17.20 -25.84
N LEU A 220 -6.54 -16.84 -25.20
CA LEU A 220 -6.55 -16.02 -23.99
C LEU A 220 -5.79 -16.71 -22.84
N ALA A 221 -6.01 -18.01 -22.63
CA ALA A 221 -5.33 -18.81 -21.62
C ALA A 221 -3.83 -18.92 -21.90
N PHE A 222 -3.45 -19.14 -23.16
CA PHE A 222 -2.04 -19.19 -23.58
C PHE A 222 -1.34 -17.84 -23.36
N PHE A 223 -1.93 -16.75 -23.82
CA PHE A 223 -1.41 -15.39 -23.64
C PHE A 223 -1.27 -15.04 -22.15
N THR A 224 -2.27 -15.34 -21.35
CA THR A 224 -2.24 -15.12 -19.89
C THR A 224 -1.11 -15.93 -19.24
N SER A 225 -0.95 -17.20 -19.64
CA SER A 225 0.11 -18.07 -19.12
C SER A 225 1.51 -17.55 -19.46
N LEU A 226 1.73 -17.08 -20.68
CA LEU A 226 3.01 -16.47 -21.06
C LEU A 226 3.30 -15.21 -20.24
N LEU A 227 2.31 -14.35 -20.08
CA LEU A 227 2.49 -13.07 -19.38
C LEU A 227 2.72 -13.28 -17.87
N VAL A 228 1.95 -14.15 -17.22
CA VAL A 228 2.18 -14.51 -15.80
C VAL A 228 3.51 -15.24 -15.65
N GLY A 229 3.82 -16.16 -16.57
CA GLY A 229 5.08 -16.90 -16.61
C GLY A 229 6.29 -15.98 -16.71
N TRP A 230 6.23 -14.91 -17.51
CA TRP A 230 7.27 -13.89 -17.60
C TRP A 230 7.56 -13.24 -16.24
N PHE A 231 6.53 -12.78 -15.52
CA PHE A 231 6.72 -12.14 -14.21
C PHE A 231 7.23 -13.12 -13.15
N LEU A 232 6.77 -14.37 -13.17
CA LEU A 232 7.28 -15.42 -12.26
C LEU A 232 8.75 -15.72 -12.54
N LEU A 233 9.09 -15.98 -13.80
CA LEU A 233 10.44 -16.32 -14.21
C LEU A 233 11.40 -15.15 -13.99
N GLY A 234 10.99 -13.94 -14.40
CA GLY A 234 11.75 -12.71 -14.17
C GLY A 234 12.00 -12.44 -12.70
N THR A 235 11.01 -12.62 -11.82
CA THR A 235 11.16 -12.32 -10.39
C THR A 235 12.02 -13.36 -9.66
N TYR A 236 11.82 -14.66 -9.95
CA TYR A 236 12.40 -15.73 -9.14
C TYR A 236 13.62 -16.40 -9.77
N CYS A 237 13.75 -16.38 -11.10
CA CYS A 237 14.86 -17.01 -11.81
C CYS A 237 15.90 -16.00 -12.32
N PHE A 238 15.52 -14.74 -12.56
CA PHE A 238 16.41 -13.71 -13.09
C PHE A 238 16.42 -12.44 -12.24
N LYS A 239 17.18 -12.47 -11.13
CA LYS A 239 17.18 -11.41 -10.09
C LYS A 239 17.47 -9.99 -10.59
N ASP A 240 18.12 -9.82 -11.74
CA ASP A 240 18.47 -8.51 -12.30
C ASP A 240 17.49 -8.02 -13.39
N LEU A 241 16.48 -8.83 -13.75
CA LEU A 241 15.57 -8.51 -14.87
C LEU A 241 14.44 -7.56 -14.47
N ILE A 242 13.93 -7.71 -13.25
CA ILE A 242 12.89 -6.85 -12.70
C ILE A 242 13.54 -5.95 -11.66
N GLN A 243 13.57 -4.65 -11.97
CA GLN A 243 14.09 -3.64 -11.07
C GLN A 243 13.16 -3.56 -9.86
N LEU A 244 13.74 -3.64 -8.67
CA LEU A 244 13.09 -3.54 -7.37
C LEU A 244 13.78 -2.47 -6.55
#